data_AF-G0Z2B1-F1
#
_entry.id   AF-G0Z2B1-F1
#
_cell.length_a   1.000
_cell.length_b   1.000
_cell.length_c   1.000
_cell.angle_alpha   90.00
_cell.angle_beta   90.00
_cell.angle_gamma   90.00
#
_symmetry.space_group_name_H-M   'P 1'
#
loop_
_entity.id
_entity.type
_entity.pdbx_description
1 polymer ?
#
loop_
_entity_poly.entity_id
_entity_poly.type
_entity_poly.pdbx_seq_one_letter_code
_entity_poly.pdbx_strand_id
1 'polypeptide(L)'
;NPEKSFVRWAVEQGFTVFIISWVNPDETKAEKGFEAYMHEGVLTALDVIERATGERKVTAAGYCVGGTLLALTLAYMAATGDDRIDSVTFFATQVDFSDAGDLQIFVDEARLAALDESMARTGYLEGYKMANAFNMLRPNELI
;
A
#
# COMPACT_ATOMS: atom_id res chain seq x y z
N ASN A 1 13.36 1.15 -17.75
CA ASN A 1 14.30 0.05 -18.08
C ASN A 1 13.52 -1.27 -18.02
N PRO A 2 13.18 -1.89 -19.17
CA PRO A 2 12.39 -3.12 -19.24
C PRO A 2 13.00 -4.29 -18.45
N GLU A 3 14.34 -4.36 -18.41
CA GLU A 3 15.09 -5.42 -17.71
C GLU A 3 14.96 -5.36 -16.19
N LYS A 4 14.48 -4.24 -15.63
CA LYS A 4 14.29 -4.05 -14.19
C LYS A 4 12.84 -4.28 -13.73
N SER A 5 11.96 -4.78 -14.59
CA SER A 5 10.56 -5.01 -14.24
C SER A 5 10.37 -6.35 -13.51
N PHE A 6 10.12 -6.29 -12.20
CA PHE A 6 9.75 -7.46 -11.39
C PHE A 6 8.50 -8.17 -11.96
N VAL A 7 7.49 -7.39 -12.37
CA VAL A 7 6.23 -7.91 -12.92
C VAL A 7 6.47 -8.73 -14.17
N ARG A 8 7.31 -8.20 -15.09
CA ARG A 8 7.65 -8.91 -16.32
C ARG A 8 8.39 -10.21 -15.99
N TRP A 9 9.40 -10.14 -15.12
CA TRP A 9 10.15 -11.33 -14.69
C TRP A 9 9.23 -12.39 -14.08
N ALA A 10 8.29 -12.01 -13.19
CA ALA A 10 7.37 -12.94 -12.56
C ALA A 10 6.44 -13.61 -13.59
N VAL A 11 5.91 -12.86 -14.55
CA VAL A 11 5.15 -13.43 -15.67
C VAL A 11 6.01 -14.39 -16.51
N GLU A 12 7.27 -14.05 -16.79
CA GLU A 12 8.23 -14.92 -17.49
C GLU A 12 8.58 -16.19 -16.71
N GLN A 13 8.46 -16.19 -15.37
CA GLN A 13 8.57 -17.40 -14.53
C GLN A 13 7.30 -18.27 -14.53
N GLY A 14 6.22 -17.84 -15.20
CA GLY A 14 4.97 -18.59 -15.31
C GLY A 14 3.91 -18.23 -14.28
N PHE A 15 4.08 -17.14 -13.52
CA PHE A 15 3.04 -16.65 -12.62
C PHE A 15 1.97 -15.85 -13.37
N THR A 16 0.70 -16.10 -13.05
CA THR A 16 -0.39 -15.15 -13.37
C THR A 16 -0.33 -14.00 -12.37
N VAL A 17 0.05 -12.81 -12.83
CA VAL A 17 0.28 -11.65 -11.97
C VAL A 17 -0.88 -10.67 -12.06
N PHE A 18 -1.49 -10.36 -10.91
CA PHE A 18 -2.44 -9.27 -10.72
C PHE A 18 -1.79 -8.14 -9.91
N ILE A 19 -2.14 -6.89 -10.23
CA ILE A 19 -1.60 -5.70 -9.57
C ILE A 19 -2.74 -4.75 -9.26
N ILE A 20 -2.76 -4.24 -8.02
CA ILE A 20 -3.66 -3.16 -7.64
C ILE A 20 -3.05 -1.84 -8.10
N SER A 21 -3.70 -1.17 -9.05
CA SER A 21 -3.35 0.18 -9.49
C SER A 21 -4.21 1.18 -8.75
N TRP A 22 -3.64 1.82 -7.71
CA TRP A 22 -4.36 2.79 -6.89
C TRP A 22 -4.69 4.07 -7.65
N VAL A 23 -5.88 4.61 -7.37
CA VAL A 23 -6.32 5.90 -7.91
C VAL A 23 -5.64 7.05 -7.17
N ASN A 24 -5.27 8.12 -7.88
CA ASN A 24 -4.90 9.37 -7.22
C ASN A 24 -6.14 9.97 -6.56
N PRO A 25 -6.10 10.27 -5.25
CA PRO A 25 -7.28 10.75 -4.55
C PRO A 25 -7.67 12.16 -4.98
N ASP A 26 -8.96 12.45 -4.84
CA ASP A 26 -9.59 13.75 -5.01
C ASP A 26 -10.58 13.95 -3.84
N GLU A 27 -11.29 15.08 -3.82
CA GLU A 27 -12.26 15.43 -2.78
C GLU A 27 -13.34 14.36 -2.57
N THR A 28 -13.68 13.58 -3.60
CA THR A 28 -14.70 12.51 -3.50
C THR A 28 -14.26 11.33 -2.66
N LYS A 29 -12.96 11.25 -2.32
CA LYS A 29 -12.34 10.16 -1.54
C LYS A 29 -11.86 10.63 -0.18
N ALA A 30 -12.31 11.80 0.28
CA ALA A 30 -11.85 12.42 1.51
C ALA A 30 -12.01 11.54 2.76
N GLU A 31 -13.10 10.78 2.81
CA GLU A 31 -13.44 9.92 3.95
C GLU A 31 -12.75 8.55 3.89
N LYS A 32 -11.88 8.29 2.89
CA LYS A 32 -11.25 6.97 2.73
C LYS A 32 -10.03 6.82 3.64
N GLY A 33 -10.24 6.12 4.75
CA GLY A 33 -9.16 5.61 5.62
C GLY A 33 -8.65 4.22 5.21
N PHE A 34 -7.73 3.65 6.00
CA PHE A 34 -7.14 2.33 5.77
C PHE A 34 -8.17 1.20 5.57
N GLU A 35 -9.28 1.25 6.31
CA GLU A 35 -10.38 0.29 6.18
C GLU A 35 -10.96 0.28 4.76
N ALA A 36 -11.20 1.46 4.16
CA ALA A 36 -11.68 1.55 2.79
C ALA A 36 -10.68 0.96 1.79
N TYR A 37 -9.37 1.22 1.96
CA TYR A 37 -8.32 0.63 1.11
C TYR A 37 -8.21 -0.89 1.27
N MET A 38 -8.48 -1.43 2.46
CA MET A 38 -8.53 -2.87 2.70
C MET A 38 -9.73 -3.51 1.98
N HIS A 39 -10.94 -3.00 2.22
CA HIS A 39 -12.17 -3.56 1.65
C HIS A 39 -12.26 -3.36 0.14
N GLU A 40 -12.11 -2.13 -0.33
CA GLU A 40 -12.26 -1.77 -1.75
C GLU A 40 -11.01 -2.09 -2.59
N GLY A 41 -9.86 -2.28 -1.93
CA GLY A 41 -8.60 -2.63 -2.57
C GLY A 41 -8.29 -4.11 -2.46
N VAL A 42 -7.66 -4.53 -1.35
CA VAL A 42 -7.10 -5.87 -1.21
C VAL A 42 -8.18 -6.95 -1.26
N LEU A 43 -9.25 -6.83 -0.47
CA LEU A 43 -10.31 -7.85 -0.42
C LEU A 43 -11.11 -7.92 -1.73
N THR A 44 -11.41 -6.77 -2.32
CA THR A 44 -12.05 -6.71 -3.65
C THR A 44 -11.15 -7.32 -4.74
N ALA A 45 -9.83 -7.11 -4.68
CA ALA A 45 -8.91 -7.73 -5.62
C ALA A 45 -8.92 -9.26 -5.51
N LEU A 46 -9.02 -9.82 -4.31
CA LEU A 46 -9.18 -11.27 -4.12
C LEU A 46 -10.47 -11.78 -4.77
N ASP A 47 -11.59 -11.08 -4.60
CA ASP A 47 -12.87 -11.43 -5.26
C ASP A 47 -12.73 -11.42 -6.79
N VAL A 48 -12.05 -10.41 -7.34
CA VAL A 48 -11.85 -10.27 -8.79
C VAL A 48 -10.94 -11.37 -9.32
N ILE A 49 -9.87 -11.72 -8.61
CA ILE A 49 -8.94 -12.80 -8.99
C ILE A 49 -9.68 -14.14 -9.01
N GLU A 50 -10.44 -14.45 -7.96
CA GLU A 50 -11.20 -15.70 -7.87
C GLU A 50 -12.22 -15.79 -9.02
N ARG A 51 -12.92 -14.69 -9.34
CA ARG A 51 -13.85 -14.65 -10.48
C ARG A 51 -13.15 -14.80 -11.83
N ALA A 52 -11.97 -14.21 -11.99
CA ALA A 52 -11.24 -14.21 -13.26
C ALA A 52 -10.52 -15.53 -13.55
N THR A 53 -10.10 -16.24 -12.50
CA THR A 53 -9.22 -17.42 -12.62
C THR A 53 -9.87 -18.72 -12.15
N GLY A 54 -10.88 -18.64 -11.29
CA GLY A 54 -11.42 -19.79 -10.55
C GLY A 54 -10.61 -20.17 -9.32
N GLU A 55 -9.46 -19.53 -9.08
CA GLU A 55 -8.57 -19.83 -7.96
C GLU A 55 -8.93 -18.99 -6.74
N ARG A 56 -9.33 -19.66 -5.65
CA ARG A 56 -9.65 -19.01 -4.37
C ARG A 56 -8.39 -18.61 -3.59
N LYS A 57 -7.32 -19.40 -3.70
CA LYS A 57 -6.09 -19.23 -2.92
C LYS A 57 -5.04 -18.51 -3.76
N VAL A 58 -4.44 -17.47 -3.21
CA VAL A 58 -3.40 -16.69 -3.90
C VAL A 58 -2.16 -16.52 -3.03
N THR A 59 -1.02 -16.30 -3.67
CA THR A 59 0.16 -15.72 -3.02
C THR A 59 0.12 -14.21 -3.18
N ALA A 60 0.30 -13.48 -2.09
CA ALA A 60 0.27 -12.02 -2.07
C ALA A 60 1.66 -11.43 -1.88
N ALA A 61 1.89 -10.25 -2.44
CA ALA A 61 3.08 -9.47 -2.17
C ALA A 61 2.73 -8.02 -1.86
N GLY A 62 3.34 -7.46 -0.83
CA GLY A 62 3.20 -6.07 -0.42
C GLY A 62 4.53 -5.32 -0.51
N TYR A 63 4.49 -4.08 -0.96
CA TYR A 63 5.67 -3.21 -1.07
C TYR A 63 5.45 -1.88 -0.36
N CYS A 64 6.42 -1.46 0.46
CA CYS A 64 6.36 -0.21 1.23
C CYS A 64 5.04 -0.12 2.04
N VAL A 65 4.35 1.02 2.00
CA VAL A 65 3.04 1.23 2.66
C VAL A 65 1.97 0.24 2.20
N GLY A 66 2.06 -0.27 0.96
CA GLY A 66 1.17 -1.31 0.46
C GLY A 66 1.35 -2.64 1.20
N GLY A 67 2.56 -2.91 1.70
CA GLY A 67 2.80 -4.04 2.59
C GLY A 67 2.26 -3.81 3.99
N THR A 68 2.32 -2.58 4.52
CA THR A 68 1.70 -2.25 5.82
C THR A 68 0.19 -2.47 5.75
N LEU A 69 -0.46 -2.01 4.67
CA LEU A 69 -1.88 -2.27 4.40
C LEU A 69 -2.16 -3.78 4.29
N LEU A 70 -1.32 -4.53 3.58
CA LEU A 70 -1.48 -5.98 3.44
C LEU A 70 -1.35 -6.70 4.79
N ALA A 71 -0.41 -6.29 5.65
CA ALA A 71 -0.26 -6.85 6.99
C ALA A 71 -1.50 -6.61 7.88
N LEU A 72 -2.05 -5.39 7.84
CA LEU A 72 -3.32 -5.08 8.52
C LEU A 72 -4.47 -5.93 7.96
N THR A 73 -4.52 -6.09 6.63
CA THR A 73 -5.54 -6.92 5.97
C THR A 73 -5.44 -8.38 6.40
N LEU A 74 -4.23 -8.94 6.49
CA LEU A 74 -4.02 -10.31 6.96
C LEU A 74 -4.49 -10.51 8.41
N ALA A 75 -4.28 -9.53 9.29
CA ALA A 75 -4.80 -9.58 10.66
C ALA A 75 -6.34 -9.58 10.68
N TYR A 76 -6.97 -8.74 9.86
CA TYR A 76 -8.43 -8.74 9.68
C TYR A 76 -8.96 -10.07 9.12
N MET A 77 -8.30 -10.61 8.10
CA MET A 77 -8.64 -11.90 7.48
C MET A 77 -8.55 -13.03 8.51
N ALA A 78 -7.50 -13.07 9.34
CA ALA A 78 -7.37 -14.02 10.42
C ALA A 78 -8.51 -13.90 11.46
N ALA A 79 -8.89 -12.67 11.82
CA ALA A 79 -9.99 -12.41 12.76
C ALA A 79 -11.37 -12.80 12.21
N THR A 80 -11.55 -12.77 10.89
CA THR A 80 -12.82 -13.05 10.20
C THR A 80 -12.92 -14.44 9.58
N GLY A 81 -11.84 -15.23 9.64
CA GLY A 81 -11.77 -16.57 9.07
C GLY A 81 -11.61 -16.61 7.55
N ASP A 82 -11.16 -15.51 6.94
CA ASP A 82 -10.83 -15.46 5.52
C ASP A 82 -9.40 -16.00 5.30
N ASP A 83 -9.30 -17.10 4.57
CA ASP A 83 -8.05 -17.83 4.36
C ASP A 83 -7.52 -17.73 2.91
N ARG A 84 -8.05 -16.81 2.09
CA ARG A 84 -7.74 -16.73 0.65
C ARG A 84 -6.27 -16.41 0.31
N ILE A 85 -5.49 -15.87 1.24
CA ILE A 85 -4.04 -15.67 1.05
C ILE A 85 -3.29 -16.84 1.67
N ASP A 86 -2.61 -17.63 0.83
CA ASP A 86 -1.89 -18.84 1.23
C ASP A 86 -0.45 -18.54 1.67
N SER A 87 0.19 -17.57 1.01
CA SER A 87 1.51 -17.07 1.41
C SER A 87 1.64 -15.59 1.13
N VAL A 88 2.52 -14.91 1.88
CA VAL A 88 2.77 -13.48 1.75
C VAL A 88 4.27 -13.18 1.67
N THR A 89 4.64 -12.26 0.80
CA THR A 89 5.98 -11.66 0.73
C THR A 89 5.91 -10.16 0.99
N PHE A 90 6.79 -9.65 1.85
CA PHE A 90 6.90 -8.22 2.17
C PHE A 90 8.21 -7.65 1.64
N PHE A 91 8.12 -6.73 0.68
CA PHE A 91 9.26 -6.02 0.12
C PHE A 91 9.39 -4.66 0.82
N ALA A 92 10.52 -4.41 1.49
CA ALA A 92 10.84 -3.12 2.14
C ALA A 92 9.63 -2.52 2.89
N THR A 93 8.95 -3.36 3.67
CA THR A 93 7.69 -3.02 4.34
C THR A 93 7.93 -2.93 5.83
N GLN A 94 7.46 -1.84 6.43
CA GLN A 94 7.48 -1.66 7.87
C GLN A 94 6.10 -2.02 8.46
N VAL A 95 6.11 -2.88 9.48
CA VAL A 95 4.92 -3.27 10.24
C VAL A 95 5.02 -2.89 11.71
N ASP A 96 6.25 -2.82 12.23
CA ASP A 96 6.57 -2.25 13.54
C ASP A 96 7.19 -0.86 13.33
N PHE A 97 6.48 0.17 13.80
CA PHE A 97 6.87 1.57 13.71
C PHE A 97 7.45 2.12 15.01
N SER A 98 7.73 1.26 16.00
CA SER A 98 8.36 1.68 17.28
C SER A 98 9.71 2.37 17.05
N ASP A 99 10.45 1.91 16.04
CA ASP A 99 11.63 2.59 15.50
C ASP A 99 11.43 2.81 13.99
N ALA A 100 10.81 3.95 13.65
CA ALA A 100 10.50 4.30 12.27
C ALA A 100 11.70 4.94 11.51
N GLY A 101 12.90 4.96 12.12
CA GLY A 101 14.08 5.56 11.54
C GLY A 101 13.89 7.04 11.20
N ASP A 102 14.39 7.48 10.04
CA ASP A 102 14.37 8.89 9.63
C ASP A 102 12.95 9.46 9.51
N LEU A 103 11.90 8.65 9.37
CA LEU A 103 10.51 9.13 9.44
C LEU A 103 10.23 9.87 10.75
N GLN A 104 10.84 9.47 11.86
CA GLN A 104 10.66 10.12 13.17
C GLN A 104 11.14 11.58 13.17
N ILE A 105 12.09 11.92 12.29
CA ILE A 105 12.62 13.30 12.15
C ILE A 105 11.58 14.21 11.46
N PHE A 106 10.66 13.62 10.69
CA PHE A 106 9.66 14.37 9.93
C PHE A 106 8.28 14.41 10.57
N VAL A 107 8.06 13.59 11.60
CA VAL A 107 6.80 13.52 12.35
C VAL A 107 6.96 14.30 13.65
N ASP A 108 6.67 15.61 13.60
CA ASP A 108 6.49 16.45 14.78
C ASP A 108 5.02 16.89 14.92
N GLU A 109 4.58 17.21 16.14
CA GLU A 109 3.19 17.56 16.42
C GLU A 109 2.69 18.77 15.62
N ALA A 110 3.57 19.74 15.35
CA ALA A 110 3.21 20.94 14.61
C ALA A 110 2.96 20.63 13.12
N ARG A 111 3.77 19.76 12.53
CA ARG A 111 3.59 19.28 11.15
C ARG A 111 2.36 18.41 11.00
N LEU A 112 2.09 17.54 11.98
CA LEU A 112 0.86 16.76 12.01
C LEU A 112 -0.38 17.65 12.09
N ALA A 113 -0.39 18.64 12.99
CA ALA A 113 -1.49 19.58 13.11
C ALA A 113 -1.71 20.40 11.81
N ALA A 114 -0.63 20.83 11.15
CA ALA A 114 -0.72 21.54 9.88
C ALA A 114 -1.23 20.63 8.74
N LEU A 115 -0.85 19.35 8.75
CA LEU A 115 -1.36 18.35 7.81
C LEU A 115 -2.85 18.11 8.04
N ASP A 116 -3.29 17.96 9.29
CA ASP A 116 -4.69 17.76 9.67
C ASP A 116 -5.54 18.97 9.25
N GLU A 117 -5.07 20.21 9.49
CA GLU A 117 -5.77 21.41 9.04
C GLU A 117 -5.88 21.46 7.50
N SER A 118 -4.83 21.07 6.79
CA SER A 118 -4.87 20.98 5.33
C SER A 118 -5.87 19.91 4.85
N MET A 119 -5.82 18.72 5.44
CA MET A 119 -6.70 17.60 5.11
C MET A 119 -8.16 17.92 5.44
N ALA A 120 -8.44 18.67 6.52
CA ALA A 120 -9.79 19.13 6.85
C ALA A 120 -10.38 20.10 5.81
N ARG A 121 -9.53 20.82 5.06
CA ARG A 121 -9.98 21.75 4.00
C ARG A 121 -10.20 21.08 2.67
N THR A 122 -9.28 20.21 2.24
CA THR A 122 -9.30 19.61 0.90
C THR A 122 -9.79 18.18 0.88
N GLY A 123 -9.78 17.49 2.02
CA GLY A 123 -10.16 16.08 2.14
C GLY A 123 -9.10 15.08 1.66
N TYR A 124 -8.14 15.51 0.84
CA TYR A 124 -7.08 14.65 0.31
C TYR A 124 -5.73 15.36 0.27
N LEU A 125 -4.66 14.56 0.23
CA LEU A 125 -3.31 15.02 0.00
C LEU A 125 -2.93 14.78 -1.46
N GLU A 126 -2.54 15.84 -2.17
CA GLU A 126 -2.09 15.74 -3.55
C GLU A 126 -0.83 14.88 -3.64
N GLY A 127 -0.78 13.99 -4.64
CA GLY A 127 0.30 13.00 -4.78
C GLY A 127 1.71 13.62 -4.81
N TYR A 128 1.88 14.84 -5.34
CA TYR A 128 3.18 15.51 -5.35
C TYR A 128 3.66 15.96 -3.96
N LYS A 129 2.75 16.30 -3.04
CA LYS A 129 3.11 16.66 -1.64
C LYS A 129 3.66 15.44 -0.91
N MET A 130 3.03 14.28 -1.12
CA MET A 130 3.51 13.02 -0.57
C MET A 130 4.83 12.58 -1.22
N ALA A 131 4.94 12.68 -2.55
CA ALA A 131 6.18 12.38 -3.26
C ALA A 131 7.36 13.25 -2.79
N ASN A 132 7.12 14.54 -2.53
CA ASN A 132 8.16 15.43 -2.00
C ASN A 132 8.62 15.02 -0.60
N ALA A 133 7.70 14.64 0.30
CA ALA A 133 8.06 14.12 1.62
C ALA A 133 8.91 12.85 1.53
N PHE A 134 8.55 11.90 0.65
CA PHE A 134 9.33 10.68 0.44
C PHE A 134 10.67 10.92 -0.27
N ASN A 135 10.75 11.89 -1.18
CA ASN A 135 12.01 12.28 -1.81
C ASN A 135 12.97 12.92 -0.80
N MET A 136 12.47 13.70 0.17
CA MET A 136 13.27 14.24 1.26
C MET A 136 13.80 13.16 2.22
N LEU A 137 13.18 11.97 2.27
CA LEU A 137 13.66 10.80 3.00
C LEU A 137 14.75 10.01 2.23
N ARG A 138 15.00 10.33 0.96
CA ARG A 138 16.04 9.69 0.14
C ARG A 138 17.03 10.71 -0.46
N PRO A 139 17.68 11.56 0.33
CA PRO A 139 18.60 12.57 -0.21
C PRO A 139 19.84 11.94 -0.89
N ASN A 140 20.18 10.68 -0.57
CA ASN A 140 21.41 10.04 -1.03
C ASN A 140 21.27 9.07 -2.23
N GLU A 141 20.09 8.90 -2.83
CA GLU A 141 19.92 8.07 -4.05
C GLU A 141 19.94 8.88 -5.36
N LEU A 142 20.34 10.16 -5.31
CA LEU A 142 20.71 10.96 -6.49
C LEU A 142 22.18 10.71 -6.89
N ILE A 143 22.51 9.47 -7.28
CA ILE A 143 23.73 9.14 -8.05
C ILE A 143 23.37 8.16 -9.15
#